data_AF-A0A9D6Y588-F1
#
_entry.id   AF-A0A9D6Y588-F1
#
_cell.length_a   1.000
_cell.length_b   1.000
_cell.length_c   1.000
_cell.angle_alpha   90.00
_cell.angle_beta   90.00
_cell.angle_gamma   90.00
#
_symmetry.space_group_name_H-M   'P 1'
#
loop_
_entity.id
_entity.type
_entity.pdbx_description
1 polymer ?
#
loop_
_entity_poly.entity_id
_entity_poly.type
_entity_poly.pdbx_seq_one_letter_code
_entity_poly.pdbx_strand_id
1 'polypeptide(L)'
;MGWFFSSGKRIQRKELERILREIPALGVAEREYVKGVFTKYLSGGVSKTEAERAVRELKLQAGDAIDSYEADELKARLLRVFEE
;
A
#
# COMPACT_ATOMS: atom_id res chain seq x y z
N MET A 1 11.15 29.80 -3.42
CA MET A 1 10.36 28.59 -3.73
C MET A 1 11.00 27.43 -3.00
N GLY A 2 10.41 27.00 -1.89
CA GLY A 2 11.00 25.91 -1.12
C GLY A 2 10.08 25.45 -0.01
N TRP A 3 9.92 24.12 0.02
CA TRP A 3 9.65 23.32 1.23
C TRP A 3 8.17 23.17 1.61
N PHE A 4 7.41 22.48 0.75
CA PHE A 4 6.30 21.64 1.22
C PHE A 4 6.86 20.27 1.66
N PHE A 5 7.68 20.25 2.72
CA PHE A 5 7.78 19.03 3.52
C PHE A 5 6.55 19.01 4.40
N SER A 6 5.42 18.59 3.85
CA SER A 6 4.44 17.92 4.70
C SER A 6 5.22 16.77 5.32
N SER A 7 5.49 16.86 6.62
CA SER A 7 5.73 15.70 7.49
C SER A 7 4.46 14.86 7.50
N GLY A 8 4.05 14.40 6.31
CA GLY A 8 2.89 13.58 6.09
C GLY A 8 3.22 12.23 6.68
N LYS A 9 2.24 11.67 7.38
CA LYS A 9 2.28 10.30 7.88
C LYS A 9 2.79 9.38 6.77
N ARG A 10 3.72 8.49 7.12
CA ARG A 10 4.34 7.54 6.19
C ARG A 10 4.17 6.15 6.73
N ILE A 11 3.67 5.26 5.90
CA ILE A 11 3.50 3.85 6.24
C ILE A 11 4.87 3.19 6.21
N GLN A 12 5.34 2.77 7.38
CA GLN A 12 6.58 2.01 7.52
C GLN A 12 6.34 0.53 7.18
N ARG A 13 7.41 -0.22 6.89
CA ARG A 13 7.32 -1.66 6.57
C ARG A 13 6.47 -2.44 7.58
N LYS A 14 6.72 -2.23 8.87
CA LYS A 14 5.98 -2.93 9.94
C LYS A 14 4.48 -2.59 9.94
N GLU A 15 4.14 -1.34 9.63
CA GLU A 15 2.76 -0.89 9.56
C GLU A 15 2.07 -1.45 8.31
N LEU A 16 2.75 -1.44 7.17
CA LEU A 16 2.28 -2.11 5.95
C LEU A 16 1.99 -3.60 6.21
N GLU A 17 2.93 -4.32 6.83
CA GLU A 17 2.74 -5.74 7.15
C GLU A 17 1.55 -5.99 8.08
N ARG A 18 1.30 -5.08 9.03
CA ARG A 18 0.12 -5.14 9.90
C ARG A 18 -1.16 -4.94 9.10
N ILE A 19 -1.24 -3.89 8.28
CA ILE A 19 -2.39 -3.58 7.43
C ILE A 19 -2.73 -4.79 6.54
N LEU A 20 -1.72 -5.38 5.90
CA LEU A 20 -1.91 -6.54 5.03
C LEU A 20 -2.43 -7.76 5.78
N ARG A 21 -2.10 -7.93 7.07
CA ARG A 21 -2.62 -9.02 7.90
C ARG A 21 -4.06 -8.80 8.33
N GLU A 22 -4.47 -7.54 8.49
CA GLU A 22 -5.82 -7.14 8.88
C GLU A 22 -6.82 -7.21 7.72
N ILE A 23 -6.37 -7.35 6.48
CA ILE A 23 -7.23 -7.56 5.30
C ILE A 23 -7.49 -9.07 5.15
N PRO A 24 -8.72 -9.55 5.40
CA PRO A 24 -9.06 -10.97 5.34
C PRO A 24 -9.15 -11.48 3.90
N ALA A 25 -9.43 -10.61 2.93
CA ALA A 25 -9.49 -10.97 1.51
C ALA A 25 -8.10 -11.38 0.98
N LEU A 26 -7.03 -10.77 1.47
CA LEU A 26 -5.66 -11.10 1.05
C LEU A 26 -5.16 -12.37 1.74
N GLY A 27 -4.98 -13.43 0.98
CA GLY A 27 -4.22 -14.63 1.29
C GLY A 27 -2.71 -14.41 1.38
N VAL A 28 -1.97 -15.47 1.70
CA VAL A 28 -0.51 -15.39 1.94
C VAL A 28 0.25 -14.97 0.67
N ALA A 29 -0.12 -15.51 -0.49
CA ALA A 29 0.55 -15.23 -1.76
C ALA A 29 0.34 -13.77 -2.20
N GLU A 30 -0.90 -13.26 -2.12
CA GLU A 30 -1.20 -11.86 -2.44
C GLU A 30 -0.47 -10.91 -1.50
N ARG A 31 -0.39 -11.20 -0.19
CA ARG A 31 0.35 -10.37 0.76
C ARG A 31 1.83 -10.26 0.40
N GLU A 32 2.47 -11.36 0.03
CA GLU A 32 3.86 -11.35 -0.41
C GLU A 32 4.03 -10.57 -1.72
N TYR A 33 3.08 -10.69 -2.64
CA TYR A 33 3.07 -9.92 -3.88
C TYR A 33 2.94 -8.41 -3.61
N VAL A 34 1.99 -7.99 -2.77
CA VAL A 34 1.84 -6.60 -2.35
C VAL A 34 3.14 -6.08 -1.75
N LYS A 35 3.74 -6.83 -0.82
CA LYS A 35 5.03 -6.43 -0.22
C LYS A 35 6.10 -6.22 -1.29
N GLY A 36 6.18 -7.13 -2.27
CA GLY A 36 7.09 -7.04 -3.41
C GLY A 36 6.95 -5.74 -4.20
N VAL A 37 5.72 -5.33 -4.50
CA VAL A 37 5.46 -4.05 -5.18
C VAL A 37 5.85 -2.86 -4.29
N PHE A 38 5.49 -2.93 -3.01
CA PHE A 38 5.75 -1.86 -2.05
C PHE A 38 7.23 -1.69 -1.69
N THR A 39 8.08 -2.70 -1.92
CA THR A 39 9.54 -2.61 -1.67
C THR A 39 10.20 -1.44 -2.39
N LYS A 40 9.68 -1.04 -3.56
CA LYS A 40 10.18 0.11 -4.34
C LYS A 40 9.99 1.46 -3.61
N TYR A 41 9.00 1.55 -2.73
CA TYR A 41 8.62 2.78 -2.02
C TYR A 41 9.03 2.77 -0.53
N LEU A 42 9.53 1.63 -0.02
CA LEU A 42 9.85 1.47 1.40
C LEU A 42 11.15 2.15 1.85
N SER A 43 11.96 2.72 0.94
CA SER A 43 13.27 3.29 1.28
C SER A 43 13.24 4.50 2.22
N GLY A 44 12.05 5.02 2.56
CA GLY A 44 11.85 6.04 3.60
C GLY A 44 10.45 6.00 4.23
N GLY A 45 9.69 4.92 3.99
CA GLY A 45 8.27 4.83 4.28
C GLY A 45 7.40 5.42 3.17
N VAL A 46 6.20 4.86 3.04
CA VAL A 46 5.30 5.09 1.90
C VAL A 46 4.38 6.27 2.22
N SER A 47 4.45 7.32 1.42
CA SER A 47 3.51 8.44 1.48
C SER A 47 2.15 8.08 0.88
N LYS A 48 1.12 8.89 1.13
CA LYS A 48 -0.23 8.71 0.58
C LYS A 48 -0.21 8.54 -0.95
N THR A 49 0.52 9.41 -1.65
CA THR A 49 0.61 9.37 -3.12
C THR A 49 1.36 8.13 -3.62
N GLU A 50 2.38 7.67 -2.90
CA GLU A 50 3.09 6.42 -3.23
C GLU A 50 2.21 5.20 -2.99
N ALA A 51 1.42 5.18 -1.92
CA ALA A 51 0.47 4.11 -1.64
C ALA A 51 -0.60 4.01 -2.73
N GLU A 52 -1.16 5.14 -3.17
CA GLU A 52 -2.13 5.18 -4.28
C GLU A 52 -1.51 4.70 -5.60
N ARG A 53 -0.26 5.08 -5.88
CA ARG A 53 0.48 4.61 -7.05
C ARG A 53 0.73 3.11 -7.00
N ALA A 54 1.20 2.59 -5.86
CA ALA A 54 1.46 1.17 -5.67
C ALA A 54 0.19 0.34 -5.86
N VAL A 55 -0.95 0.77 -5.29
CA VAL A 55 -2.25 0.13 -5.52
C VAL A 55 -2.64 0.16 -7.00
N ARG A 56 -2.42 1.29 -7.69
CA ARG A 56 -2.70 1.39 -9.13
C ARG A 56 -1.82 0.43 -9.94
N GLU A 57 -0.55 0.28 -9.58
CA GLU A 57 0.34 -0.72 -10.19
C GLU A 57 -0.18 -2.14 -9.96
N LEU A 58 -0.63 -2.46 -8.74
CA LEU A 58 -1.25 -3.75 -8.43
C LEU A 58 -2.46 -4.03 -9.32
N LYS A 59 -3.36 -3.05 -9.48
CA LYS A 59 -4.54 -3.17 -10.35
C LYS A 59 -4.20 -3.33 -11.84
N LEU A 60 -3.12 -2.70 -12.31
CA LEU A 60 -2.68 -2.83 -13.70
C LEU A 60 -1.97 -4.16 -13.96
N GLN A 61 -1.43 -4.78 -12.92
CA GLN A 61 -0.80 -6.11 -12.97
C GLN A 61 -1.74 -7.23 -12.50
N ALA A 62 -3.04 -6.93 -12.31
CA ALA A 62 -4.09 -7.81 -11.77
C ALA A 62 -4.52 -8.95 -12.73
N GLY A 63 -3.56 -9.52 -13.46
CA GLY A 63 -3.80 -10.69 -14.29
C GLY A 63 -4.02 -11.97 -13.48
N ASP A 64 -3.30 -12.15 -12.36
CA ASP A 64 -3.38 -13.38 -11.54
C ASP A 64 -3.10 -13.18 -10.03
N ALA A 65 -2.45 -12.09 -9.61
CA ALA A 65 -1.86 -12.02 -8.26
C ALA A 65 -2.72 -11.34 -7.19
N ILE A 66 -3.63 -10.44 -7.57
CA ILE A 66 -4.60 -9.77 -6.70
C ILE A 66 -5.80 -9.38 -7.57
N ASP A 67 -7.02 -9.59 -7.10
CA ASP A 67 -8.23 -9.16 -7.79
C ASP A 67 -8.55 -7.67 -7.57
N SER A 68 -9.56 -7.16 -8.28
CA SER A 68 -9.97 -5.76 -8.18
C SER A 68 -10.56 -5.39 -6.81
N TYR A 69 -11.25 -6.34 -6.16
CA TYR A 69 -11.89 -6.18 -4.86
C TYR A 69 -10.85 -6.07 -3.75
N GLU A 70 -9.88 -6.98 -3.71
CA GLU A 70 -8.74 -7.00 -2.79
C GLU A 70 -7.90 -5.73 -2.94
N ALA A 71 -7.65 -5.28 -4.18
CA ALA A 71 -6.92 -4.05 -4.42
C ALA A 71 -7.68 -2.80 -3.95
N ASP A 72 -9.02 -2.79 -4.05
CA ASP A 72 -9.85 -1.72 -3.50
C ASP A 72 -9.89 -1.74 -1.97
N GLU A 73 -9.98 -2.91 -1.35
CA GLU A 73 -9.92 -3.04 0.11
C GLU A 73 -8.55 -2.58 0.64
N LEU A 74 -7.46 -3.00 0.00
CA LEU A 74 -6.11 -2.55 0.30
C LEU A 74 -6.01 -1.03 0.23
N LYS A 75 -6.55 -0.42 -0.84
CA LYS A 75 -6.58 1.05 -0.99
C LYS A 75 -7.28 1.70 0.19
N ALA A 76 -8.48 1.24 0.53
CA ALA A 76 -9.28 1.83 1.61
C ALA A 76 -8.55 1.77 2.96
N ARG A 77 -7.86 0.65 3.23
CA ARG A 77 -7.11 0.46 4.48
C ARG A 77 -5.87 1.34 4.53
N LEU A 78 -5.10 1.41 3.44
CA LEU A 78 -3.93 2.29 3.36
C LEU A 78 -4.34 3.76 3.52
N LEU A 79 -5.41 4.19 2.86
CA LEU A 79 -5.88 5.58 2.93
C LEU A 79 -6.33 5.99 4.32
N ARG A 80 -7.04 5.10 5.03
CA ARG A 80 -7.45 5.33 6.41
C ARG A 80 -6.28 5.64 7.34
N VAL A 81 -5.13 5.00 7.12
CA VAL A 81 -3.93 5.28 7.93
C VAL A 81 -3.48 6.72 7.78
N PHE A 82 -3.66 7.37 6.62
CA PHE A 82 -3.28 8.78 6.44
C PHE A 82 -4.34 9.78 6.94
N GLU A 83 -5.54 9.31 7.30
CA GLU A 83 -6.62 10.14 7.84
C GLU A 83 -6.68 10.15 9.38
N GLU A 84 -6.01 9.18 10.02
CA GLU A 84 -5.76 9.12 11.48
C GLU A 84 -4.50 9.90 11.91
#